data_AF-A0A958L5S2-F1
#
_entry.id   AF-A0A958L5S2-F1
#
_cell.length_a   1.000
_cell.length_b   1.000
_cell.length_c   1.000
_cell.angle_alpha   90.00
_cell.angle_beta   90.00
_cell.angle_gamma   90.00
#
_symmetry.space_group_name_H-M   'P 1'
#
loop_
_entity.id
_entity.type
_entity.pdbx_description
1 polymer ?
#
loop_
_entity_poly.entity_id
_entity_poly.type
_entity_poly.pdbx_seq_one_letter_code
_entity_poly.pdbx_strand_id
1 'polypeptide(L)'
;MEVFTPPIIQEKRPPGRQPKLSVEMQIMIAKKVTEEGMSYREAAKVFNVSHGSIYAYKQKYKDGNLKKKRKQTASKYKERVEDYRHKAEVKELKHEIANLYLENLLLKKALEHSVRRKSEDLSVITSESLAQSKEGAK
;
A
#
# COMPACT_ATOMS: atom_id res chain seq x y z
N MET A 1 7.43 -5.98 -26.55
CA MET A 1 6.73 -6.11 -25.26
C MET A 1 5.96 -4.83 -25.04
N GLU A 2 4.63 -4.88 -24.96
CA GLU A 2 3.85 -3.69 -24.65
C GLU A 2 4.05 -3.34 -23.18
N VAL A 3 4.65 -2.18 -22.91
CA VAL A 3 4.84 -1.68 -21.55
C VAL A 3 3.49 -1.13 -21.10
N PHE A 4 2.79 -1.88 -20.24
CA PHE A 4 1.54 -1.44 -19.66
C PHE A 4 1.82 -0.33 -18.64
N THR A 5 1.76 0.94 -19.07
CA THR A 5 1.81 2.08 -18.16
C THR A 5 0.45 2.26 -17.50
N PRO A 6 0.34 2.08 -16.17
CA PRO A 6 -0.93 2.29 -15.49
C PRO A 6 -1.37 3.76 -15.62
N PRO A 7 -2.67 4.03 -15.74
CA PRO A 7 -3.17 5.39 -15.89
C PRO A 7 -2.83 6.26 -14.66
N ILE A 8 -2.53 7.53 -14.90
CA ILE A 8 -2.27 8.53 -13.85
C ILE A 8 -3.55 8.75 -13.04
N ILE A 9 -3.58 8.24 -11.80
CA ILE A 9 -4.74 8.39 -10.91
C ILE A 9 -4.69 9.76 -10.25
N GLN A 10 -5.58 10.66 -10.65
CA GLN A 10 -5.78 11.92 -9.94
C GLN A 10 -6.57 11.68 -8.65
N GLU A 11 -6.13 12.27 -7.55
CA GLU A 11 -6.90 12.27 -6.30
C GLU A 11 -8.23 12.99 -6.51
N LYS A 12 -9.33 12.22 -6.43
CA LYS A 12 -10.67 12.81 -6.52
C LYS A 12 -10.90 13.75 -5.34
N ARG A 13 -11.34 14.98 -5.65
CA ARG A 13 -11.82 15.94 -4.65
C ARG A 13 -12.87 15.27 -3.76
N PRO A 14 -12.89 15.58 -2.45
CA PRO A 14 -13.80 14.92 -1.52
C PRO A 14 -15.26 15.12 -1.98
N PRO A 15 -16.10 14.08 -1.92
CA PRO A 15 -17.44 14.14 -2.49
C PRO A 15 -18.33 15.09 -1.69
N GLY A 16 -18.79 16.15 -2.36
CA GLY A 16 -19.80 17.08 -1.85
C GLY A 16 -19.32 18.04 -0.78
N ARG A 17 -20.29 18.78 -0.22
CA ARG A 17 -20.04 19.79 0.82
C ARG A 17 -19.59 19.11 2.11
N GLN A 18 -18.43 19.51 2.61
CA GLN A 18 -17.97 19.08 3.92
C GLN A 18 -18.80 19.76 5.02
N PRO A 19 -19.15 19.04 6.10
CA PRO A 19 -19.83 19.65 7.23
C PRO A 19 -18.93 20.72 7.86
N LYS A 20 -19.48 21.90 8.12
CA LYS A 20 -18.73 23.03 8.72
C LYS A 20 -18.30 22.77 10.16
N LEU A 21 -19.03 21.90 10.86
CA LEU A 21 -18.86 21.66 12.30
C LEU A 21 -18.46 20.21 12.55
N SER A 22 -17.49 19.99 13.43
CA SER A 22 -17.04 18.65 13.82
C SER A 22 -18.17 17.86 14.49
N VAL A 23 -18.09 16.54 14.43
CA VAL A 23 -19.09 15.65 15.05
C VAL A 23 -19.14 15.83 16.56
N GLU A 24 -17.99 16.06 17.19
CA GLU A 24 -17.87 16.29 18.64
C GLU A 24 -18.64 17.54 19.09
N MET A 25 -18.49 18.65 18.35
CA MET A 25 -19.24 19.88 18.61
C MET A 25 -20.74 19.68 18.37
N GLN A 26 -21.15 18.89 17.37
CA GLN A 26 -22.57 18.56 17.17
C GLN A 26 -23.15 17.78 18.36
N ILE A 27 -22.38 16.84 18.91
CA ILE A 27 -22.78 16.09 20.11
C ILE A 27 -22.87 17.02 21.32
N MET A 28 -21.89 17.91 21.51
CA MET A 28 -21.90 18.89 22.61
C MET A 28 -23.14 19.77 22.55
N ILE A 29 -23.45 20.34 21.39
CA ILE A 29 -24.65 21.18 21.19
C ILE A 29 -25.92 20.38 21.50
N ALA A 30 -26.01 19.15 20.98
CA ALA A 30 -27.18 18.32 21.22
C ALA A 30 -27.37 18.04 22.72
N LYS A 31 -26.29 17.68 23.43
CA LYS A 31 -26.28 17.46 24.88
C LYS A 31 -26.77 18.67 25.66
N LYS A 32 -26.24 19.87 25.40
CA LYS A 32 -26.68 21.10 26.09
C LYS A 32 -28.17 21.37 25.91
N VAL A 33 -28.70 21.06 24.73
CA VAL A 33 -30.11 21.30 24.42
C VAL A 33 -31.03 20.19 24.95
N THR A 34 -30.55 18.96 25.10
CA THR A 34 -31.35 17.83 25.60
C THR A 34 -31.23 17.60 27.10
N GLU A 35 -30.03 17.74 27.66
CA GLU A 35 -29.70 17.41 29.05
C GLU A 35 -29.72 18.67 29.93
N GLU A 36 -29.06 19.76 29.50
CA GLU A 36 -29.00 21.02 30.27
C GLU A 36 -30.25 21.91 30.05
N GLY A 37 -31.14 21.54 29.12
CA GLY A 37 -32.39 22.27 28.85
C GLY A 37 -32.21 23.63 28.16
N MET A 38 -31.05 23.90 27.55
CA MET A 38 -30.77 25.16 26.86
C MET A 38 -31.74 25.41 25.69
N SER A 39 -32.23 26.64 25.56
CA SER A 39 -33.13 27.00 24.46
C SER A 39 -32.39 26.96 23.12
N TYR A 40 -33.10 26.60 22.03
CA TYR A 40 -32.52 26.63 20.69
C TYR A 40 -31.97 28.01 20.32
N ARG A 41 -32.60 29.09 20.81
CA ARG A 41 -32.19 30.46 20.53
C ARG A 41 -30.90 30.84 21.25
N GLU A 42 -30.71 30.33 22.46
CA GLU A 42 -29.48 30.51 23.23
C GLU A 42 -28.35 29.71 22.61
N ALA A 43 -28.60 28.43 22.29
CA ALA A 43 -27.63 27.58 21.61
C ALA A 43 -27.21 28.15 20.24
N ALA A 44 -28.15 28.74 19.48
CA ALA A 44 -27.85 29.39 18.20
C ALA A 44 -26.89 30.57 18.36
N LYS A 45 -27.06 31.39 19.41
CA LYS A 45 -26.18 32.50 19.73
C LYS A 45 -24.81 32.03 20.21
N VAL A 46 -24.77 31.08 21.14
CA VAL A 46 -23.52 30.60 21.77
C VAL A 46 -22.64 29.88 20.76
N PHE A 47 -23.21 29.01 19.94
CA PHE A 47 -22.45 28.18 19.00
C PHE A 47 -22.38 28.76 17.59
N ASN A 48 -23.05 29.88 17.32
CA ASN A 48 -23.16 30.50 16.00
C ASN A 48 -23.65 29.50 14.92
N VAL A 49 -24.69 28.75 15.26
CA VAL A 49 -25.27 27.70 14.41
C VAL A 49 -26.75 28.02 14.16
N SER A 50 -27.24 27.72 12.96
CA SER A 50 -28.66 27.92 12.63
C SER A 50 -29.58 27.06 13.50
N HIS A 51 -30.76 27.57 13.82
CA HIS A 51 -31.81 26.84 14.55
C HIS A 51 -32.11 25.46 13.93
N GLY A 52 -32.22 25.40 12.59
CA GLY A 52 -32.50 24.15 11.88
C GLY A 52 -31.39 23.11 12.04
N SER A 53 -30.12 23.54 12.09
CA SER A 53 -29.00 22.64 12.36
C SER A 53 -29.03 22.09 13.79
N ILE A 54 -29.38 22.92 14.78
CA ILE A 54 -29.50 22.49 16.18
C ILE A 54 -30.60 21.44 16.34
N TYR A 55 -31.76 21.67 15.72
CA TYR A 55 -32.85 20.69 15.70
C TYR A 55 -32.39 19.36 15.07
N ALA A 56 -31.69 19.42 13.92
CA ALA A 56 -31.16 18.24 13.27
C ALA A 56 -30.13 17.48 14.15
N TYR A 57 -29.29 18.20 14.91
CA TYR A 57 -28.35 17.56 15.85
C TYR A 57 -29.09 16.89 17.01
N LYS A 58 -30.10 17.54 17.59
CA LYS A 58 -30.94 16.96 18.64
C LYS A 58 -31.62 15.67 18.18
N GLN A 59 -32.22 15.65 16.98
CA GLN A 59 -32.84 14.43 16.46
C GLN A 59 -31.82 13.31 16.22
N LYS A 60 -30.70 13.63 15.56
CA LYS A 60 -29.63 12.65 15.34
C LYS A 60 -28.99 12.15 16.63
N TYR A 61 -28.99 12.96 17.70
CA TYR A 61 -28.52 12.57 19.03
C TYR A 61 -29.46 11.57 19.68
N LYS A 62 -30.77 11.85 19.66
CA LYS A 62 -31.81 10.94 20.16
C LYS A 62 -31.78 9.59 19.42
N ASP A 63 -31.58 9.61 18.12
CA ASP A 63 -31.51 8.38 17.30
C ASP A 63 -30.18 7.62 17.44
N GLY A 64 -29.20 8.14 18.19
CA GLY A 64 -27.84 7.59 18.26
C GLY A 64 -27.05 7.66 16.94
N ASN A 65 -27.56 8.40 15.95
CA ASN A 65 -27.03 8.46 14.58
C ASN A 65 -25.85 9.43 14.42
N LEU A 66 -25.57 10.32 15.39
CA LEU A 66 -24.46 11.28 15.31
C LEU A 66 -23.08 10.61 15.18
N LYS A 67 -22.90 9.41 15.75
CA LYS A 67 -21.63 8.66 15.70
C LYS A 67 -21.49 7.76 14.48
N LYS A 68 -22.55 7.58 13.68
CA LYS A 68 -22.49 6.64 12.55
C LYS A 68 -21.57 7.19 11.46
N LYS A 69 -20.45 6.51 11.23
CA LYS A 69 -19.59 6.77 10.07
C LYS A 69 -20.43 6.62 8.81
N ARG A 70 -20.41 7.66 7.95
CA ARG A 70 -21.10 7.64 6.66
C ARG A 70 -20.61 6.42 5.87
N LYS A 71 -21.52 5.63 5.28
CA LYS A 71 -21.15 4.48 4.44
C LYS A 71 -20.24 4.99 3.31
N GLN A 72 -18.96 4.63 3.34
CA GLN A 72 -18.00 5.01 2.30
C GLN A 72 -18.22 4.13 1.07
N THR A 73 -19.21 4.46 0.24
CA THR A 73 -19.42 3.77 -1.04
C THR A 73 -18.31 4.06 -2.04
N ALA A 74 -17.69 5.25 -1.99
CA ALA A 74 -16.58 5.64 -2.87
C ALA A 74 -15.24 4.93 -2.58
N SER A 75 -15.05 4.39 -1.37
CA SER A 75 -13.80 3.77 -0.91
C SER A 75 -13.53 2.41 -1.56
N LYS A 76 -14.59 1.61 -1.78
CA LYS A 76 -14.50 0.26 -2.36
C LYS A 76 -13.97 0.19 -3.80
N TYR A 77 -13.96 1.30 -4.52
CA TYR A 77 -13.38 1.36 -5.87
C TYR A 77 -11.87 1.56 -5.81
N LYS A 78 -11.38 2.44 -4.91
CA LYS A 78 -9.93 2.62 -4.70
C LYS A 78 -9.27 1.34 -4.23
N GLU A 79 -9.86 0.69 -3.23
CA GLU A 79 -9.37 -0.57 -2.68
C GLU A 79 -9.20 -1.63 -3.77
N ARG A 80 -10.19 -1.78 -4.66
CA ARG A 80 -10.11 -2.71 -5.80
C ARG A 80 -9.02 -2.40 -6.83
N VAL A 81 -8.73 -1.11 -7.05
CA VAL A 81 -7.68 -0.69 -7.99
C VAL A 81 -6.30 -0.96 -7.39
N GLU A 82 -6.10 -0.64 -6.12
CA GLU A 82 -4.83 -0.93 -5.42
C GLU A 82 -4.60 -2.45 -5.30
N ASP A 83 -5.64 -3.24 -5.01
CA ASP A 83 -5.56 -4.71 -5.01
C ASP A 83 -5.05 -5.27 -6.34
N TYR A 84 -5.45 -4.66 -7.46
CA TYR A 84 -5.00 -5.09 -8.79
C TYR A 84 -3.52 -4.76 -9.02
N ARG A 85 -3.06 -3.59 -8.55
CA ARG A 85 -1.65 -3.17 -8.61
C ARG A 85 -0.75 -4.09 -7.79
N HIS A 86 -1.13 -4.34 -6.54
CA HIS A 86 -0.39 -5.26 -5.68
C HIS A 86 -0.30 -6.66 -6.30
N LYS A 87 -1.36 -7.14 -6.97
CA LYS A 87 -1.32 -8.42 -7.68
C LYS A 87 -0.37 -8.41 -8.87
N ALA A 88 -0.31 -7.30 -9.62
CA ALA A 88 0.63 -7.16 -10.74
C ALA A 88 2.08 -7.14 -10.24
N GLU A 89 2.39 -6.34 -9.21
CA GLU A 89 3.72 -6.26 -8.60
C GLU A 89 4.18 -7.61 -8.04
N VAL A 90 3.30 -8.31 -7.32
CA VAL A 90 3.61 -9.66 -6.81
C VAL A 90 3.91 -10.64 -7.94
N LYS A 91 3.24 -10.50 -9.09
CA LYS A 91 3.51 -11.35 -10.25
C LYS A 91 4.88 -11.04 -10.87
N GLU A 92 5.21 -9.76 -11.02
CA GLU A 92 6.50 -9.32 -11.55
C GLU A 92 7.66 -9.76 -10.64
N LEU A 93 7.56 -9.51 -9.34
CA LEU A 93 8.56 -9.93 -8.36
C LEU A 93 8.76 -11.46 -8.36
N LYS A 94 7.68 -12.24 -8.52
CA LYS A 94 7.80 -13.70 -8.65
C LYS A 94 8.57 -14.12 -9.90
N HIS A 95 8.34 -13.45 -11.02
CA HIS A 95 9.09 -13.72 -12.25
C HIS A 95 10.57 -13.35 -12.10
N GLU A 96 10.86 -12.21 -11.47
CA GLU A 96 12.24 -11.78 -11.23
C GLU A 96 12.98 -12.74 -10.31
N ILE A 97 12.36 -13.19 -9.21
CA ILE A 97 12.92 -14.22 -8.32
C ILE A 97 13.21 -15.51 -9.09
N ALA A 98 12.28 -15.97 -9.94
CA ALA A 98 12.46 -17.19 -10.71
C ALA A 98 13.65 -17.07 -11.70
N ASN A 99 13.78 -15.91 -12.36
CA ASN A 99 14.88 -15.64 -13.28
C ASN A 99 16.23 -15.60 -12.56
N LEU A 100 16.33 -14.86 -11.45
CA LEU A 100 17.54 -14.76 -10.64
C LEU A 100 17.96 -16.11 -10.05
N TYR A 101 16.97 -16.93 -9.68
CA TYR A 101 17.23 -18.28 -9.19
C TYR A 101 17.82 -19.17 -10.29
N LEU A 102 17.26 -19.12 -11.50
CA LEU A 102 17.77 -19.88 -12.64
C LEU A 102 19.17 -19.41 -13.06
N GLU A 103 19.40 -18.11 -13.10
CA GLU A 103 20.70 -17.52 -13.40
C GLU A 103 21.77 -17.99 -12.40
N ASN A 104 21.46 -17.94 -11.10
CA ASN A 104 22.36 -18.45 -10.07
C ASN A 104 22.67 -19.95 -10.24
N LEU A 105 21.68 -20.76 -10.60
CA LEU A 105 21.90 -22.19 -10.87
C LEU A 105 22.81 -22.42 -12.07
N LEU A 106 22.60 -21.67 -13.15
CA LEU A 106 23.43 -21.76 -14.36
C LEU A 106 24.87 -21.32 -14.08
N LEU A 107 25.06 -20.22 -13.34
CA LEU A 107 26.38 -19.73 -12.95
C LEU A 107 27.14 -20.74 -12.10
N LYS A 108 26.47 -21.35 -11.11
CA LYS A 108 27.07 -22.42 -10.29
C LYS A 108 27.51 -23.60 -11.15
N LYS A 109 26.64 -24.07 -12.05
CA LYS A 109 26.96 -25.20 -12.94
C LYS A 109 28.10 -24.86 -13.91
N ALA A 110 28.15 -23.63 -14.42
CA ALA A 110 29.25 -23.17 -15.27
C ALA A 110 30.58 -23.11 -14.51
N LEU A 111 30.57 -22.65 -13.26
CA LEU A 111 31.73 -22.64 -12.39
C LEU A 111 32.22 -24.06 -12.11
N GLU A 112 31.34 -24.97 -11.71
CA GLU A 112 31.67 -26.39 -11.49
C GLU A 112 32.32 -27.01 -12.74
N HIS A 113 31.75 -26.77 -13.92
CA HIS A 113 32.30 -27.26 -15.17
C HIS A 113 33.68 -26.64 -15.49
N SER A 114 33.90 -25.36 -15.15
CA SER A 114 35.19 -24.71 -15.36
C SER A 114 36.28 -25.26 -14.43
N VAL A 115 35.94 -25.50 -13.16
CA VAL A 115 36.84 -26.10 -12.16
C VAL A 115 37.17 -27.53 -12.56
N ARG A 116 36.16 -28.30 -12.95
CA ARG A 116 36.34 -29.67 -13.43
C ARG A 116 37.25 -29.73 -14.65
N ARG A 117 37.04 -28.89 -15.67
CA ARG A 117 37.92 -28.84 -16.84
C ARG A 117 39.36 -28.52 -16.46
N LYS A 118 39.60 -27.51 -15.62
CA LYS A 118 40.95 -27.19 -15.13
C LYS A 118 41.60 -28.37 -14.42
N SER A 119 40.85 -29.12 -13.59
CA SER A 119 41.40 -30.30 -12.92
C SER A 119 41.71 -31.45 -13.89
N GLU A 120 40.87 -31.63 -14.91
CA GLU A 120 41.07 -32.65 -15.95
C GLU A 120 42.30 -32.28 -16.80
N ASP A 121 42.43 -31.03 -17.25
CA ASP A 121 43.59 -30.52 -18.02
C ASP A 121 44.92 -30.68 -17.27
N LEU A 122 44.93 -30.46 -15.95
CA LEU A 122 46.11 -30.67 -15.09
C LEU A 122 46.44 -32.16 -14.88
N SER A 123 45.44 -33.04 -14.99
CA SER A 123 45.61 -34.49 -14.83
C SER A 123 46.08 -35.20 -16.11
N VAL A 124 45.85 -34.60 -17.28
CA VAL A 124 46.34 -35.13 -18.55
C VAL A 124 47.83 -34.80 -18.69
N ILE A 125 48.67 -35.83 -18.70
CA ILE A 125 50.11 -35.70 -18.92
C ILE A 125 50.34 -35.39 -20.40
N THR A 126 50.56 -34.11 -20.70
CA THR A 126 50.96 -33.59 -22.01
C THR A 126 52.34 -32.93 -21.89
N SER A 127 53.03 -32.72 -23.01
CA SER A 127 54.34 -32.03 -23.00
C SER A 127 54.28 -30.63 -22.37
N GLU A 128 53.12 -29.96 -22.46
CA GLU A 128 52.89 -28.64 -21.89
C GLU A 128 52.60 -28.68 -20.38
N SER A 129 51.79 -29.63 -19.89
CA SER A 129 51.51 -29.77 -18.44
C SER A 129 52.73 -30.21 -17.64
N LEU A 130 53.62 -31.01 -18.25
CA LEU A 130 54.89 -31.46 -17.67
C LEU A 130 55.94 -30.34 -17.59
N ALA A 131 55.86 -29.33 -18.47
CA ALA A 131 56.72 -28.14 -18.42
C ALA A 131 56.32 -27.21 -17.25
N GLN A 132 55.02 -26.99 -17.06
CA GLN A 132 54.48 -26.16 -15.97
C GLN A 132 54.76 -26.76 -14.58
N SER A 133 54.76 -28.09 -14.43
CA SER A 133 55.09 -28.72 -13.15
C SER A 133 56.57 -28.60 -12.76
N LYS A 134 57.47 -28.47 -13.74
CA LYS A 134 58.93 -28.35 -13.52
C LYS A 134 59.34 -26.92 -13.14
N GLU A 135 58.59 -25.90 -13.57
CA GLU A 135 58.86 -24.50 -13.21
C GLU A 135 58.51 -24.17 -11.75
N GLY A 136 57.54 -24.86 -11.16
CA GLY A 136 57.13 -24.68 -9.76
C GLY A 136 57.99 -25.42 -8.71
N ALA A 137 59.01 -26.17 -9.13
CA ALA A 137 59.83 -27.03 -8.27
C ALA A 137 61.24 -26.45 -7.97
N LYS A 138 61.33 -25.15 -7.69
CA LYS A 138 62.55 -24.46 -7.22
C LYS A 138 62.40 -23.97 -5.79
#